data_AF-A0A2N6NQ23-F1
#
_entry.id   AF-A0A2N6NQ23-F1
#
_cell.length_a   1.000
_cell.length_b   1.000
_cell.length_c   1.000
_cell.angle_alpha   90.00
_cell.angle_beta   90.00
_cell.angle_gamma   90.00
#
_symmetry.space_group_name_H-M   'P 1'
#
loop_
_entity.id
_entity.type
_entity.pdbx_description
1 polymer ?
#
loop_
_entity_poly.entity_id
_entity_poly.type
_entity_poly.pdbx_seq_one_letter_code
_entity_poly.pdbx_strand_id
1 'polypeptide(L)'
;MLTGWFGSSEAGSRASADDGNRSDPDQDTQIMEPDQGNVLSHIISQLRPGADLSRVVLPTFILEPRSMLERITKSVAHIYRFFLYPLTPPRSFMCHPEMLLHIPTIDDDVERFVSVVKFYLSGWHIRPPGVKKPLNPILGEIFSCYWDLPDNKKAYYISEQTSHHPPKSSYFYMAPDHHIRIDGTLKPRSKFLGNSAASMMEGIAFLSLLNRGKDKTKGER
;
A
#
# COMPACT_ATOMS: atom_id res chain seq x y z
N MET A 1 -55.89 -44.65 9.89
CA MET A 1 -56.20 -43.21 9.86
C MET A 1 -54.90 -42.46 9.68
N LEU A 2 -54.87 -41.57 8.68
CA LEU A 2 -54.01 -40.38 8.50
C LEU A 2 -52.49 -40.63 8.29
N THR A 3 -52.03 -40.66 7.02
CA THR A 3 -51.39 -39.56 6.22
C THR A 3 -49.98 -39.22 6.71
N GLY A 4 -48.91 -39.18 5.92
CA GLY A 4 -48.77 -38.96 4.48
C GLY A 4 -47.77 -37.81 4.28
N TRP A 5 -46.56 -38.11 3.78
CA TRP A 5 -45.71 -37.25 2.92
C TRP A 5 -44.32 -37.88 2.73
N PHE A 6 -44.27 -38.88 1.85
CA PHE A 6 -43.06 -39.25 1.12
C PHE A 6 -43.26 -38.89 -0.36
N GLY A 7 -42.20 -38.41 -1.01
CA GLY A 7 -42.06 -38.21 -2.46
C GLY A 7 -41.94 -36.73 -2.84
N SER A 8 -40.94 -36.27 -3.60
CA SER A 8 -40.04 -36.97 -4.51
C SER A 8 -38.91 -36.04 -5.00
N SER A 9 -37.73 -36.64 -5.28
CA SER A 9 -36.75 -36.35 -6.38
C SER A 9 -36.19 -34.92 -6.52
N GLU A 10 -34.91 -34.65 -6.81
CA GLU A 10 -33.90 -35.39 -7.56
C GLU A 10 -32.57 -34.59 -7.56
N ALA A 11 -31.53 -35.20 -8.16
CA ALA A 11 -30.31 -34.57 -8.67
C ALA A 11 -29.14 -34.32 -7.69
N GLY A 12 -28.48 -35.42 -7.28
CA GLY A 12 -27.07 -35.39 -6.90
C GLY A 12 -26.19 -35.18 -8.14
N SER A 13 -26.04 -33.91 -8.55
CA SER A 13 -25.12 -33.51 -9.61
C SER A 13 -23.68 -33.84 -9.21
N ARG A 14 -23.02 -34.67 -10.04
CA ARG A 14 -21.57 -34.81 -10.07
C ARG A 14 -20.95 -33.46 -10.41
N ALA A 15 -20.42 -32.75 -9.41
CA ALA A 15 -19.55 -31.62 -9.62
C ALA A 15 -18.09 -32.08 -9.40
N SER A 16 -17.31 -31.96 -10.48
CA SER A 16 -15.88 -32.23 -10.53
C SER A 16 -15.14 -31.52 -9.40
N ALA A 17 -14.20 -32.24 -8.78
CA ALA A 17 -13.19 -31.65 -7.92
C ALA A 17 -12.36 -30.66 -8.74
N ASP A 18 -12.64 -29.36 -8.56
CA ASP A 18 -11.72 -28.30 -8.94
C ASP A 18 -10.76 -28.11 -7.77
N ASP A 19 -9.53 -28.55 -7.98
CA ASP A 19 -8.39 -28.44 -7.06
C ASP A 19 -7.92 -26.98 -7.04
N GLY A 20 -8.76 -26.11 -6.49
CA GLY A 20 -8.49 -24.70 -6.30
C GLY A 20 -7.64 -24.50 -5.06
N ASN A 21 -6.32 -24.50 -5.26
CA ASN A 21 -5.27 -23.93 -4.42
C ASN A 21 -5.78 -23.25 -3.14
N ARG A 22 -5.86 -24.00 -2.03
CA ARG A 22 -6.12 -23.45 -0.69
C ARG A 22 -5.04 -22.41 -0.41
N SER A 23 -5.43 -21.14 -0.40
CA SER A 23 -4.59 -20.08 0.17
C SER A 23 -4.38 -20.41 1.65
N ASP A 24 -3.18 -20.88 1.97
CA ASP A 24 -2.76 -21.17 3.33
C ASP A 24 -2.89 -19.89 4.20
N PRO A 25 -3.78 -19.87 5.21
CA PRO A 25 -3.99 -18.69 6.06
C PRO A 25 -2.78 -18.37 6.96
N ASP A 26 -1.77 -19.23 7.01
CA ASP A 26 -0.64 -19.11 7.94
C ASP A 26 0.51 -18.19 7.47
N GLN A 27 0.48 -17.64 6.25
CA GLN A 27 1.55 -16.75 5.77
C GLN A 27 1.57 -15.33 6.38
N ASP A 28 0.46 -14.86 6.95
CA ASP A 28 0.34 -13.50 7.48
C ASP A 28 0.78 -13.38 8.95
N THR A 29 1.00 -14.51 9.63
CA THR A 29 1.34 -14.53 11.06
C THR A 29 2.80 -14.93 11.24
N GLN A 30 3.67 -13.95 11.49
CA GLN A 30 4.98 -14.27 12.07
C GLN A 30 4.79 -14.63 13.53
N ILE A 31 5.10 -15.89 13.89
CA ILE A 31 5.18 -16.32 15.28
C ILE A 31 6.35 -15.56 15.90
N MET A 32 6.03 -14.76 16.91
CA MET A 32 7.01 -13.97 17.64
C MET A 32 7.66 -14.86 18.70
N GLU A 33 8.99 -14.84 18.77
CA GLU A 33 9.72 -15.63 19.76
C GLU A 33 9.37 -15.16 21.18
N PRO A 34 9.35 -16.05 22.19
CA PRO A 34 8.98 -15.69 23.56
C PRO A 34 9.79 -14.51 24.12
N ASP A 35 11.08 -14.46 23.81
CA ASP A 35 11.99 -13.38 24.23
C ASP A 35 11.63 -12.03 23.59
N GLN A 36 11.16 -12.02 22.34
CA GLN A 36 10.67 -10.83 21.66
C GLN A 36 9.37 -10.31 22.31
N GLY A 37 8.50 -11.24 22.73
CA GLY A 37 7.28 -10.91 23.49
C GLY A 37 7.57 -10.25 24.83
N ASN A 38 8.59 -10.71 25.54
CA ASN A 38 9.01 -10.11 26.82
C ASN A 38 9.51 -8.67 26.64
N VAL A 39 10.30 -8.39 25.59
CA VAL A 39 10.77 -7.03 25.28
C VAL A 39 9.62 -6.09 24.96
N LEU A 40 8.66 -6.51 24.14
CA LEU A 40 7.49 -5.68 23.83
C LEU A 40 6.62 -5.43 25.06
N SER A 41 6.41 -6.44 25.90
CA SER A 41 5.65 -6.31 27.15
C SER A 41 6.28 -5.29 28.10
N HIS A 42 7.62 -5.27 28.17
CA HIS A 42 8.37 -4.27 28.95
C HIS A 42 8.24 -2.85 28.38
N ILE A 43 8.22 -2.67 27.06
CA ILE A 43 7.97 -1.35 26.45
C ILE A 43 6.54 -0.90 26.70
N ILE A 44 5.57 -1.81 26.53
CA ILE A 44 4.14 -1.54 26.72
C ILE A 44 3.84 -1.11 28.17
N SER A 45 4.46 -1.75 29.16
CA SER A 45 4.25 -1.42 30.58
C SER A 45 4.72 0.00 30.96
N GLN A 46 5.60 0.60 30.16
CA GLN A 46 6.08 1.98 30.35
C GLN A 46 5.17 3.03 29.70
N LEU A 47 4.21 2.62 28.86
CA LEU A 47 3.38 3.52 28.08
C LEU A 47 2.00 3.72 28.71
N ARG A 48 1.53 4.95 28.70
CA ARG A 48 0.14 5.30 29.05
C ARG A 48 -0.71 5.35 27.78
N PRO A 49 -1.97 4.89 27.80
CA PRO A 49 -2.90 5.09 26.68
C PRO A 49 -2.94 6.57 26.26
N GLY A 50 -2.82 6.82 24.95
CA GLY A 50 -2.68 8.14 24.36
C GLY A 50 -1.23 8.60 24.12
N ALA A 51 -0.23 7.85 24.58
CA ALA A 51 1.18 8.20 24.38
C ALA A 51 1.57 8.24 22.89
N ASP A 52 2.43 9.22 22.55
CA ASP A 52 3.03 9.36 21.23
C ASP A 52 4.20 8.37 21.07
N LEU A 53 4.05 7.43 20.14
CA LEU A 53 5.04 6.37 19.87
C LEU A 53 6.17 6.83 18.96
N SER A 54 6.13 8.05 18.39
CA SER A 54 7.19 8.54 17.49
C SER A 54 8.53 8.76 18.20
N ARG A 55 8.50 8.96 19.52
CA ARG A 55 9.69 9.15 20.38
C ARG A 55 10.15 7.87 21.07
N VAL A 56 9.39 6.78 20.91
CA VAL A 56 9.70 5.48 21.52
C VAL A 56 10.52 4.67 20.51
N VAL A 57 11.71 4.24 20.92
CA VAL A 57 12.54 3.35 20.10
C VAL A 57 11.94 1.96 20.15
N LEU A 58 11.45 1.50 19.00
CA LEU A 58 10.92 0.15 18.86
C LEU A 58 12.03 -0.84 18.50
N PRO A 59 11.94 -2.11 18.93
CA PRO A 59 12.96 -3.12 18.63
C PRO A 59 13.15 -3.36 17.13
N THR A 60 14.35 -3.74 16.71
CA THR A 60 14.68 -3.94 15.29
C THR A 60 13.94 -5.10 14.64
N PHE A 61 13.48 -6.10 15.41
CA PHE A 61 12.78 -7.26 14.86
C PHE A 61 11.39 -6.92 14.29
N ILE A 62 10.78 -5.80 14.71
CA ILE A 62 9.52 -5.31 14.12
C ILE A 62 9.75 -4.33 12.96
N LEU A 63 11.00 -4.09 12.56
CA LEU A 63 11.33 -3.19 11.46
C LEU A 63 11.51 -3.98 10.16
N GLU A 64 10.99 -3.44 9.05
CA GLU A 64 11.41 -3.89 7.72
C GLU A 64 12.69 -3.13 7.29
N PRO A 65 13.57 -3.74 6.48
CA PRO A 65 14.82 -3.11 6.03
C PRO A 65 14.56 -2.14 4.86
N ARG A 66 13.55 -1.27 5.01
CA ARG A 66 13.11 -0.29 4.01
C ARG A 66 12.73 1.01 4.70
N SER A 67 13.22 2.12 4.15
CA SER A 67 12.82 3.46 4.57
C SER A 67 11.36 3.71 4.22
N MET A 68 10.68 4.54 5.03
CA MET A 68 9.33 5.01 4.67
C MET A 68 9.31 5.67 3.29
N LEU A 69 10.39 6.36 2.90
CA LEU A 69 10.50 7.03 1.59
C LEU A 69 10.41 6.05 0.42
N GLU A 70 11.01 4.87 0.58
CA GLU A 70 10.91 3.77 -0.35
C GLU A 70 9.57 3.02 -0.20
N ARG A 71 9.05 2.85 1.02
CA ARG A 71 7.74 2.21 1.24
C ARG A 71 6.60 2.97 0.55
N ILE A 72 6.69 4.30 0.43
CA ILE A 72 5.72 5.08 -0.37
C ILE A 72 5.76 4.65 -1.84
N THR A 73 6.91 4.29 -2.40
CA THR A 73 6.95 3.72 -3.76
C THR A 73 6.29 2.37 -3.83
N LYS A 74 6.26 1.59 -2.75
CA LYS A 74 5.40 0.40 -2.71
C LYS A 74 3.93 0.76 -2.77
N SER A 75 3.52 1.98 -2.38
CA SER A 75 2.17 2.58 -2.54
C SER A 75 1.93 3.23 -3.91
N VAL A 76 3.00 3.56 -4.64
CA VAL A 76 3.00 4.41 -5.86
C VAL A 76 3.67 3.69 -7.05
N ALA A 77 4.01 2.40 -6.95
CA ALA A 77 4.65 1.67 -8.04
C ALA A 77 4.84 0.15 -7.86
N HIS A 78 4.52 -0.57 -8.94
CA HIS A 78 5.29 -1.72 -9.40
C HIS A 78 5.33 -1.79 -10.94
N ILE A 79 6.50 -1.55 -11.54
CA ILE A 79 6.73 -1.83 -12.97
C ILE A 79 7.98 -2.72 -13.20
N TYR A 80 8.92 -2.85 -12.23
CA TYR A 80 10.24 -3.45 -12.50
C TYR A 80 10.65 -4.71 -11.74
N ARG A 81 9.72 -5.49 -11.20
CA ARG A 81 10.09 -6.81 -10.64
C ARG A 81 9.28 -7.96 -11.21
N PHE A 82 8.96 -7.87 -12.49
CA PHE A 82 8.55 -9.03 -13.29
C PHE A 82 9.67 -9.52 -14.23
N PHE A 83 10.62 -8.65 -14.62
CA PHE A 83 11.59 -8.98 -15.68
C PHE A 83 13.04 -9.30 -15.24
N LEU A 84 13.44 -9.00 -13.99
CA LEU A 84 14.85 -9.17 -13.55
C LEU A 84 15.10 -10.28 -12.52
N TYR A 85 14.07 -10.83 -11.86
CA TYR A 85 14.23 -11.93 -10.90
C TYR A 85 12.98 -12.83 -10.89
N PRO A 86 12.96 -13.97 -11.60
CA PRO A 86 11.79 -14.86 -11.70
C PRO A 86 11.49 -15.68 -10.41
N LEU A 87 12.14 -15.39 -9.27
CA LEU A 87 12.11 -16.25 -8.08
C LEU A 87 11.41 -15.65 -6.85
N THR A 88 10.72 -14.51 -6.95
CA THR A 88 9.89 -14.02 -5.84
C THR A 88 8.71 -13.20 -6.36
N PRO A 89 7.45 -13.58 -6.11
CA PRO A 89 6.30 -12.77 -6.52
C PRO A 89 6.20 -11.54 -5.61
N PRO A 90 6.41 -10.30 -6.11
CA PRO A 90 6.13 -9.12 -5.32
C PRO A 90 4.77 -8.60 -5.74
N ARG A 91 3.75 -8.98 -4.95
CA ARG A 91 2.54 -8.16 -4.85
C ARG A 91 3.03 -6.79 -4.35
N SER A 92 2.86 -5.67 -5.10
CA SER A 92 3.05 -4.28 -4.60
C SER A 92 2.05 -3.28 -5.16
N PHE A 93 1.74 -2.22 -4.41
CA PHE A 93 0.62 -1.31 -4.67
C PHE A 93 0.92 -0.49 -5.91
N MET A 94 -0.04 -0.49 -6.84
CA MET A 94 0.19 -0.35 -8.28
C MET A 94 0.81 -1.60 -8.92
N CYS A 95 0.21 -2.77 -8.65
CA CYS A 95 0.39 -3.99 -9.45
C CYS A 95 0.03 -3.78 -10.93
N HIS A 96 -0.56 -2.62 -11.25
CA HIS A 96 -1.23 -2.36 -12.51
C HIS A 96 -0.95 -0.92 -12.99
N PRO A 97 0.30 -0.55 -13.38
CA PRO A 97 0.55 0.74 -14.02
C PRO A 97 -0.40 1.01 -15.18
N GLU A 98 -0.81 -0.01 -15.92
CA GLU A 98 -1.84 0.06 -16.96
C GLU A 98 -3.18 0.63 -16.46
N MET A 99 -3.52 0.48 -15.17
CA MET A 99 -4.71 1.11 -14.58
C MET A 99 -4.55 2.62 -14.40
N LEU A 100 -3.32 3.14 -14.31
CA LEU A 100 -3.04 4.57 -14.21
C LEU A 100 -2.87 5.20 -15.59
N LEU A 101 -2.16 4.53 -16.50
CA LEU A 101 -1.75 5.09 -17.79
C LEU A 101 -2.90 5.45 -18.73
N HIS A 102 -4.06 4.80 -18.59
CA HIS A 102 -5.25 5.05 -19.42
C HIS A 102 -6.19 6.13 -18.84
N ILE A 103 -6.04 6.53 -17.57
CA ILE A 103 -6.91 7.54 -16.93
C ILE A 103 -6.95 8.86 -17.72
N PRO A 104 -5.82 9.40 -18.23
CA PRO A 104 -5.81 10.63 -19.02
C PRO A 104 -6.62 10.54 -20.33
N THR A 105 -6.84 9.34 -20.87
CA THR A 105 -7.53 9.13 -22.16
C THR A 105 -9.04 8.95 -22.01
N ILE A 106 -9.56 8.79 -20.79
CA ILE A 106 -11.01 8.65 -20.54
C ILE A 106 -11.67 10.03 -20.61
N ASP A 107 -12.65 10.19 -21.50
CA ASP A 107 -13.38 11.45 -21.67
C ASP A 107 -14.49 11.66 -20.64
N ASP A 108 -15.25 10.60 -20.33
CA ASP A 108 -16.29 10.63 -19.30
C ASP A 108 -15.70 10.89 -17.90
N ASP A 109 -16.26 11.87 -17.19
CA ASP A 109 -15.74 12.32 -15.89
C ASP A 109 -16.01 11.31 -14.77
N VAL A 110 -17.16 10.64 -14.80
CA VAL A 110 -17.52 9.60 -13.82
C VAL A 110 -16.65 8.37 -14.00
N GLU A 111 -16.49 7.85 -15.21
CA GLU A 111 -15.62 6.71 -15.50
C GLU A 111 -14.16 7.01 -15.13
N ARG A 112 -13.69 8.22 -15.41
CA ARG A 112 -12.34 8.66 -15.05
C ARG A 112 -12.16 8.67 -13.53
N PHE A 113 -13.13 9.21 -12.79
CA PHE A 113 -13.11 9.18 -11.33
C PHE A 113 -13.10 7.75 -10.77
N VAL A 114 -13.94 6.86 -11.33
CA VAL A 114 -13.97 5.44 -10.94
C VAL A 114 -12.61 4.77 -11.18
N SER A 115 -11.94 5.06 -12.31
CA SER A 115 -10.61 4.54 -12.59
C SER A 115 -9.55 5.06 -11.61
N VAL A 116 -9.62 6.34 -11.21
CA VAL A 116 -8.74 6.89 -10.15
C VAL A 116 -8.95 6.18 -8.82
N VAL A 117 -10.20 5.94 -8.43
CA VAL A 117 -10.52 5.21 -7.18
C VAL A 117 -10.04 3.77 -7.26
N LYS A 118 -10.29 3.07 -8.38
CA LYS A 118 -9.84 1.69 -8.61
C LYS A 118 -8.32 1.59 -8.48
N PHE A 119 -7.61 2.50 -9.13
CA PHE A 119 -6.16 2.64 -9.02
C PHE A 119 -5.72 2.84 -7.56
N TYR A 120 -6.32 3.80 -6.85
CA TYR A 120 -5.98 4.10 -5.46
C TYR A 120 -6.30 2.96 -4.48
N LEU A 121 -7.29 2.11 -4.75
CA LEU A 121 -7.60 0.95 -3.90
C LEU A 121 -6.73 -0.25 -4.22
N SER A 122 -6.14 -0.31 -5.42
CA SER A 122 -5.49 -1.49 -6.00
C SER A 122 -4.28 -2.04 -5.25
N GLY A 123 -3.85 -1.46 -4.12
CA GLY A 123 -2.70 -2.01 -3.43
C GLY A 123 -2.44 -1.65 -1.99
N TRP A 124 -3.49 -1.26 -1.29
CA TRP A 124 -3.51 -1.44 0.15
C TRP A 124 -3.33 -2.92 0.55
N HIS A 125 -3.48 -3.87 -0.38
CA HIS A 125 -3.28 -5.31 -0.16
C HIS A 125 -1.80 -5.71 0.03
N ILE A 126 -0.84 -4.80 -0.18
CA ILE A 126 0.58 -5.14 -0.10
C ILE A 126 1.15 -4.80 1.23
N ARG A 127 1.47 -5.87 1.95
CA ARG A 127 2.10 -5.80 3.25
C ARG A 127 3.21 -6.86 3.27
N PRO A 128 4.37 -6.56 3.87
CA PRO A 128 5.33 -7.61 4.18
C PRO A 128 4.64 -8.67 5.05
N PRO A 129 5.04 -9.95 4.96
CA PRO A 129 4.54 -10.97 5.88
C PRO A 129 4.89 -10.56 7.32
N GLY A 130 3.89 -10.58 8.20
CA GLY A 130 3.99 -10.15 9.59
C GLY A 130 3.85 -8.63 9.82
N VAL A 131 3.90 -8.25 11.10
CA VAL A 131 3.69 -6.86 11.55
C VAL A 131 5.02 -6.10 11.52
N LYS A 132 5.41 -5.60 10.35
CA LYS A 132 6.65 -4.81 10.18
C LYS A 132 6.41 -3.33 9.85
N LYS A 133 7.02 -2.45 10.65
CA LYS A 133 7.06 -0.99 10.47
C LYS A 133 8.25 -0.60 9.59
N PRO A 134 8.13 0.35 8.66
CA PRO A 134 9.29 0.86 7.93
C PRO A 134 10.22 1.63 8.85
N LEU A 135 11.46 1.79 8.42
CA LEU A 135 12.41 2.67 9.07
C LEU A 135 11.90 4.13 9.00
N ASN A 136 12.05 4.84 10.12
CA ASN A 136 11.76 6.26 10.18
C ASN A 136 12.91 7.02 9.49
N PRO A 137 12.67 7.73 8.38
CA PRO A 137 13.73 8.39 7.65
C PRO A 137 14.39 9.51 8.47
N ILE A 138 15.68 9.75 8.23
CA ILE A 138 16.40 10.88 8.83
C ILE A 138 16.00 12.19 8.13
N LEU A 139 16.16 13.34 8.79
CA LEU A 139 15.87 14.64 8.18
C LEU A 139 16.76 14.86 6.94
N GLY A 140 16.16 15.23 5.81
CA GLY A 140 16.86 15.42 4.55
C GLY A 140 17.25 14.13 3.82
N GLU A 141 16.81 12.96 4.30
CA GLU A 141 16.91 11.72 3.52
C GLU A 141 16.13 11.87 2.22
N ILE A 142 16.73 11.46 1.10
CA ILE A 142 16.12 11.50 -0.23
C ILE A 142 16.11 10.09 -0.80
N PHE A 143 14.98 9.72 -1.42
CA PHE A 143 14.87 8.51 -2.22
C PHE A 143 14.37 8.88 -3.62
N SER A 144 15.05 8.38 -4.65
CA SER A 144 14.66 8.59 -6.04
C SER A 144 14.70 7.28 -6.81
N CYS A 145 13.71 7.06 -7.67
CA CYS A 145 13.69 5.93 -8.58
C CYS A 145 12.92 6.29 -9.86
N TYR A 146 12.96 5.38 -10.83
CA TYR A 146 12.21 5.49 -12.05
C TYR A 146 11.66 4.12 -12.46
N TRP A 147 10.72 4.13 -13.41
CA TRP A 147 10.17 2.94 -14.03
C TRP A 147 10.13 3.14 -15.55
N ASP A 148 10.62 2.18 -16.33
CA ASP A 148 10.37 2.15 -17.77
C ASP A 148 8.98 1.52 -18.12
N LEU A 149 8.10 2.30 -18.71
CA LEU A 149 6.73 1.92 -19.02
C LEU A 149 6.68 0.96 -20.23
N PRO A 150 5.57 0.22 -20.45
CA PRO A 150 5.43 -0.72 -21.56
C PRO A 150 5.63 -0.12 -22.96
N ASP A 151 5.51 1.20 -23.10
CA ASP A 151 5.69 1.97 -24.32
C ASP A 151 7.10 2.59 -24.46
N ASN A 152 8.08 2.04 -23.75
CA ASN A 152 9.47 2.55 -23.66
C ASN A 152 9.59 3.97 -23.08
N LYS A 153 8.55 4.46 -22.40
CA LYS A 153 8.57 5.77 -21.73
C LYS A 153 8.98 5.62 -20.28
N LYS A 154 9.08 6.72 -19.53
CA LYS A 154 9.54 6.67 -18.13
C LYS A 154 8.61 7.40 -17.19
N ALA A 155 8.45 6.81 -16.01
CA ALA A 155 7.90 7.48 -14.84
C ALA A 155 9.01 7.71 -13.82
N TYR A 156 8.97 8.86 -13.15
CA TYR A 156 9.97 9.31 -12.20
C TYR A 156 9.34 9.48 -10.82
N TYR A 157 10.07 9.12 -9.78
CA TYR A 157 9.69 9.36 -8.41
C TYR A 157 10.84 9.95 -7.62
N ILE A 158 10.51 10.93 -6.79
CA ILE A 158 11.42 11.59 -5.86
C ILE A 158 10.67 11.78 -4.55
N SER A 159 11.29 11.42 -3.43
CA SER A 159 10.77 11.74 -2.11
C SER A 159 11.87 12.22 -1.18
N GLU A 160 11.47 13.03 -0.21
CA GLU A 160 12.35 13.61 0.78
C GLU A 160 11.68 13.64 2.15
N GLN A 161 12.45 13.35 3.19
CA GLN A 161 12.01 13.58 4.55
C GLN A 161 12.15 15.07 4.92
N THR A 162 11.05 15.80 4.80
CA THR A 162 11.00 17.26 5.00
C THR A 162 10.88 17.68 6.48
N SER A 163 10.54 16.76 7.39
CA SER A 163 10.57 17.01 8.84
C SER A 163 10.76 15.70 9.61
N HIS A 164 11.47 15.73 10.73
CA HIS A 164 11.67 14.59 11.62
C HIS A 164 10.82 14.65 12.90
N HIS A 165 10.54 15.85 13.41
CA HIS A 165 9.74 16.07 14.63
C HIS A 165 8.72 17.22 14.42
N PRO A 166 7.48 16.91 13.99
CA PRO A 166 6.93 15.59 13.71
C PRO A 166 7.42 14.98 12.37
N PRO A 167 7.39 13.65 12.21
CA PRO A 167 7.82 13.01 10.97
C PRO A 167 6.89 13.39 9.81
N LYS A 168 7.47 13.92 8.74
CA LYS A 168 6.79 14.27 7.49
C LYS A 168 7.70 13.97 6.30
N SER A 169 7.16 13.25 5.33
CA SER A 169 7.79 13.03 4.04
C SER A 169 6.99 13.73 2.96
N SER A 170 7.67 14.28 1.96
CA SER A 170 7.06 14.77 0.72
C SER A 170 7.48 13.85 -0.41
N TYR A 171 6.60 13.59 -1.35
CA TYR A 171 6.90 12.79 -2.52
C TYR A 171 6.28 13.38 -3.77
N PHE A 172 6.93 13.10 -4.89
CA PHE A 172 6.59 13.53 -6.22
C PHE A 172 6.71 12.33 -7.16
N TYR A 173 5.71 12.14 -7.99
CA TYR A 173 5.69 11.16 -9.07
C TYR A 173 5.23 11.82 -10.35
N MET A 174 5.87 11.50 -11.47
CA MET A 174 5.47 12.03 -12.77
C MET A 174 5.72 11.02 -13.89
N ALA A 175 4.73 10.87 -14.75
CA ALA A 175 4.86 10.21 -16.05
C ALA A 175 4.58 11.29 -17.12
N PRO A 176 5.61 12.03 -17.57
CA PRO A 176 5.44 13.20 -18.43
C PRO A 176 4.68 12.88 -19.72
N ASP A 177 5.02 11.75 -20.35
CA ASP A 177 4.45 11.33 -21.62
C ASP A 177 3.02 10.78 -21.52
N HIS A 178 2.54 10.53 -20.31
CA HIS A 178 1.14 10.18 -20.04
C HIS A 178 0.38 11.35 -19.44
N HIS A 179 1.01 12.52 -19.29
CA HIS A 179 0.39 13.70 -18.67
C HIS A 179 -0.07 13.46 -17.22
N ILE A 180 0.63 12.58 -16.48
CA ILE A 180 0.28 12.23 -15.10
C ILE A 180 1.31 12.85 -14.16
N ARG A 181 0.79 13.55 -13.14
CA ARG A 181 1.57 14.11 -12.05
C ARG A 181 0.89 13.78 -10.73
N ILE A 182 1.67 13.33 -9.75
CA ILE A 182 1.21 13.09 -8.38
C ILE A 182 2.15 13.82 -7.43
N ASP A 183 1.59 14.68 -6.59
CA ASP A 183 2.30 15.33 -5.50
C ASP A 183 1.64 14.92 -4.20
N GLY A 184 2.43 14.56 -3.18
CA GLY A 184 1.83 14.19 -1.91
C GLY A 184 2.74 14.36 -0.72
N THR A 185 2.12 14.24 0.45
CA THR A 185 2.80 14.25 1.73
C THR A 185 2.34 13.09 2.58
N LEU A 186 3.28 12.49 3.30
CA LEU A 186 3.03 11.44 4.28
C LEU A 186 3.28 12.00 5.68
N LYS A 187 2.28 11.96 6.54
CA LYS A 187 2.35 12.47 7.92
C LYS A 187 1.84 11.41 8.90
N PRO A 188 2.65 10.38 9.21
CA PRO A 188 2.27 9.36 10.17
C PRO A 188 2.34 9.89 11.61
N ARG A 189 1.27 9.74 12.38
CA ARG A 189 1.28 9.95 13.84
C ARG A 189 1.00 8.64 14.56
N SER A 190 2.01 8.12 15.23
CA SER A 190 1.89 6.86 15.97
C SER A 190 1.33 7.12 17.38
N LYS A 191 0.24 6.44 17.75
CA LYS A 191 -0.39 6.51 19.07
C LYS A 191 -0.50 5.14 19.70
N PHE A 192 -0.19 5.07 20.98
CA PHE A 192 -0.50 3.91 21.82
C PHE A 192 -1.91 4.03 22.38
N LEU A 193 -2.70 2.97 22.31
CA LEU A 193 -4.12 2.95 22.70
C LEU A 193 -4.41 1.89 23.78
N GLY A 194 -3.37 1.40 24.48
CA GLY A 194 -3.50 0.29 25.44
C GLY A 194 -3.23 -1.04 24.77
N ASN A 195 -4.25 -1.84 24.47
CA ASN A 195 -4.07 -3.11 23.77
C ASN A 195 -3.86 -2.95 22.24
N SER A 196 -3.63 -1.74 21.77
CA SER A 196 -3.48 -1.45 20.35
C SER A 196 -2.50 -0.31 20.14
N ALA A 197 -1.86 -0.29 18.97
CA ALA A 197 -1.10 0.84 18.47
C ALA A 197 -1.66 1.22 17.10
N ALA A 198 -1.80 2.52 16.86
CA ALA A 198 -2.31 3.05 15.60
C ALA A 198 -1.32 4.02 14.98
N SER A 199 -1.20 3.99 13.65
CA SER A 199 -0.54 5.04 12.88
C SER A 199 -1.63 5.85 12.17
N MET A 200 -1.95 7.02 12.72
CA MET A 200 -2.89 7.95 12.10
C MET A 200 -2.20 8.60 10.90
N MET A 201 -2.78 8.46 9.71
CA MET A 201 -2.22 8.99 8.48
C MET A 201 -2.88 10.33 8.14
N GLU A 202 -2.16 11.44 8.31
CA GLU A 202 -2.64 12.80 7.99
C GLU A 202 -2.10 13.30 6.63
N GLY A 203 -1.62 12.37 5.81
CA GLY A 203 -1.10 12.66 4.48
C GLY A 203 -2.19 13.07 3.49
N ILE A 204 -1.79 13.82 2.46
CA ILE A 204 -2.66 14.20 1.34
C ILE A 204 -1.88 13.97 0.06
N ALA A 205 -2.55 13.44 -0.97
CA ALA A 205 -2.04 13.27 -2.31
C ALA A 205 -2.92 14.01 -3.31
N PHE A 206 -2.30 14.62 -4.31
CA PHE A 206 -2.96 15.27 -5.44
C PHE A 206 -2.54 14.53 -6.70
N LEU A 207 -3.50 13.94 -7.41
CA LEU A 207 -3.31 13.49 -8.78
C LEU A 207 -3.67 14.66 -9.71
N SER A 208 -2.90 14.86 -10.76
CA SER A 208 -3.15 15.89 -11.77
C SER A 208 -2.96 15.34 -13.17
N LEU A 209 -3.97 15.53 -14.01
CA LEU A 209 -3.97 15.16 -15.43
C LEU A 209 -3.65 16.41 -16.26
N LEU A 210 -2.41 16.51 -16.74
CA LEU A 210 -1.86 17.72 -17.35
C LEU A 210 -2.40 18.01 -18.76
N ASN A 211 -2.99 17.02 -19.42
CA ASN A 211 -3.67 17.17 -20.71
C ASN A 211 -5.11 17.68 -20.57
N ARG A 212 -5.64 17.75 -19.35
CA ARG A 212 -7.02 18.16 -19.06
C ARG A 212 -7.05 19.35 -18.10
N GLY A 213 -8.26 19.86 -17.85
CA GLY A 213 -8.49 20.98 -16.94
C GLY A 213 -8.48 22.36 -17.59
N LYS A 214 -9.02 23.34 -16.87
CA LYS A 214 -9.12 24.73 -17.36
C LYS A 214 -7.77 25.45 -17.36
N ASP A 215 -6.88 25.06 -16.46
CA ASP A 215 -5.54 25.62 -16.31
C ASP A 215 -4.49 24.59 -16.74
N LYS A 216 -3.91 24.79 -17.92
CA LYS A 216 -2.88 23.90 -18.49
C LYS A 216 -1.62 23.77 -17.62
N THR A 217 -1.39 24.70 -16.69
CA THR A 217 -0.24 24.64 -15.77
C THR A 217 -0.50 23.75 -14.55
N LYS A 218 -1.77 23.52 -14.21
CA LYS A 218 -2.19 22.74 -13.03
C LYS A 218 -2.81 21.38 -13.39
N GLY A 219 -3.36 21.25 -14.59
CA GLY A 219 -4.11 20.06 -14.99
C GLY A 219 -5.50 19.99 -14.36
N GLU A 220 -6.24 18.93 -14.70
CA GLU A 220 -7.44 18.49 -13.97
C GLU A 220 -7.01 17.76 -12.69
N ARG A 221 -7.68 18.03 -11.57
CA ARG A 221 -7.38 17.45 -10.25
C ARG A 221 -8.58 16.72 -9.69
#